data_AF-A0A7Z1GWU4-F1
#
_entry.id   AF-A0A7Z1GWU4-F1
#
_cell.length_a   1.000
_cell.length_b   1.000
_cell.length_c   1.000
_cell.angle_alpha   90.00
_cell.angle_beta   90.00
_cell.angle_gamma   90.00
#
_symmetry.space_group_name_H-M   'P 1'
#
loop_
_entity.id
_entity.type
_entity.pdbx_description
1 polymer ?
#
loop_
_entity_poly.entity_id
_entity_poly.type
_entity_poly.pdbx_seq_one_letter_code
_entity_poly.pdbx_strand_id
1 'polypeptide(L)'
;MNSWKTLAIALMASISTNAMAWYVENPVERALSATTLFPTIVLGGTTAFTVYSPSVMKKAKDDALAFIGSEGEIRGAQFEQASLHYRSAPHTRPMTDMQLAQAIATTY
;
A
#
# COMPACT_ATOMS: atom_id res chain seq x y z
N MET A 1 17.31 -48.71 -2.19
CA MET A 1 16.77 -47.34 -2.20
C MET A 1 17.60 -46.49 -1.25
N ASN A 2 18.20 -45.41 -1.76
CA ASN A 2 19.39 -44.79 -1.18
C ASN A 2 19.08 -44.09 0.16
N SER A 3 19.69 -44.57 1.26
CA SER A 3 19.57 -44.02 2.63
C SER A 3 19.82 -42.50 2.71
N TRP A 4 20.64 -41.99 1.77
CA TRP A 4 20.87 -40.56 1.60
C TRP A 4 19.61 -39.76 1.24
N LYS A 5 18.74 -40.31 0.37
CA LYS A 5 17.49 -39.66 -0.02
C LYS A 5 16.50 -39.62 1.14
N THR A 6 16.42 -40.70 1.94
CA THR A 6 15.57 -40.73 3.13
C THR A 6 16.04 -39.74 4.19
N LEU A 7 17.35 -39.58 4.37
CA LEU A 7 17.91 -38.62 5.32
C LEU A 7 17.67 -37.17 4.87
N ALA A 8 17.83 -36.88 3.57
CA ALA A 8 17.52 -35.56 3.03
C ALA A 8 16.03 -35.20 3.19
N ILE A 9 15.13 -36.14 2.93
CA ILE A 9 13.68 -35.91 3.11
C ILE A 9 13.34 -35.67 4.58
N ALA A 10 13.93 -36.45 5.50
CA ALA A 10 13.73 -36.27 6.94
C ALA A 10 14.24 -34.90 7.42
N LEU A 11 15.40 -34.46 6.92
CA LEU A 11 15.97 -33.15 7.25
C LEU A 11 15.08 -32.00 6.73
N MET A 12 14.58 -32.11 5.50
CA MET A 12 13.69 -31.11 4.92
C MET A 12 12.34 -31.06 5.65
N ALA A 13 11.81 -32.20 6.07
CA ALA A 13 10.59 -32.27 6.85
C ALA A 13 10.76 -31.68 8.27
N SER A 14 11.94 -31.81 8.88
CA SER A 14 12.21 -31.30 10.23
C SER A 14 12.45 -29.78 10.28
N ILE A 15 12.85 -29.16 9.17
CA ILE A 15 12.94 -27.69 9.05
C ILE A 15 11.70 -27.06 8.41
N SER A 16 10.70 -27.87 8.02
CA SER A 16 9.45 -27.36 7.48
C SER A 16 8.61 -26.72 8.59
N THR A 17 8.13 -25.50 8.37
CA THR A 17 7.23 -24.83 9.30
C THR A 17 5.86 -25.49 9.28
N ASN A 18 5.35 -25.90 10.44
CA ASN A 18 3.99 -26.44 10.56
C ASN A 18 2.99 -25.29 10.34
N ALA A 19 2.18 -25.34 9.29
CA ALA A 19 1.06 -24.43 9.11
C ALA A 19 -0.05 -24.81 10.11
N MET A 20 0.06 -24.30 11.35
CA MET A 20 -1.00 -24.41 12.35
C MET A 20 -1.99 -23.25 12.15
N ALA A 21 -3.28 -23.55 12.09
CA ALA A 21 -4.31 -22.52 12.22
C ALA A 21 -4.14 -21.81 13.57
N TRP A 22 -4.01 -20.48 13.57
CA TRP A 22 -3.66 -19.66 14.73
C TRP A 22 -4.78 -19.65 15.79
N TYR A 23 -4.74 -20.61 16.71
CA TYR A 23 -5.45 -20.56 17.99
C TYR A 23 -4.41 -20.68 19.11
N VAL A 24 -4.06 -19.54 19.71
CA VAL A 24 -3.12 -19.50 20.84
C VAL A 24 -3.92 -19.88 22.09
N GLU A 25 -3.80 -21.13 22.54
CA GLU A 25 -4.54 -21.64 23.71
C GLU A 25 -3.98 -21.12 25.04
N ASN A 26 -2.67 -20.86 25.11
CA ASN A 26 -2.01 -20.41 26.35
C ASN A 26 -2.32 -18.93 26.64
N PRO A 27 -2.85 -18.59 27.84
CA PRO A 27 -3.20 -17.21 28.17
C PRO A 27 -2.01 -16.24 28.19
N VAL A 28 -0.80 -16.72 28.50
CA VAL A 28 0.42 -15.90 28.50
C VAL A 28 0.87 -15.58 27.08
N GLU A 29 0.87 -16.55 26.19
CA GLU A 29 1.21 -16.35 24.77
C GLU A 29 0.16 -15.48 24.05
N ARG A 30 -1.13 -15.63 24.44
CA ARG A 30 -2.20 -14.73 24.00
C ARG A 30 -1.95 -13.31 24.42
N ALA A 31 -1.61 -13.09 25.69
CA ALA A 31 -1.31 -11.76 26.22
C ALA A 31 -0.09 -11.16 25.51
N LEU A 32 0.98 -11.93 25.33
CA LEU A 32 2.17 -11.48 24.62
C LEU A 32 1.85 -11.11 23.16
N SER A 33 1.12 -11.97 22.43
CA SER A 33 0.71 -11.71 21.05
C SER A 33 -0.19 -10.48 20.93
N ALA A 34 -1.18 -10.35 21.82
CA ALA A 34 -2.09 -9.22 21.85
C ALA A 34 -1.40 -7.88 22.20
N THR A 35 -0.32 -7.92 22.99
CA THR A 35 0.40 -6.70 23.41
C THR A 35 1.56 -6.32 22.51
N THR A 36 2.11 -7.26 21.73
CA THR A 36 3.27 -7.00 20.86
C THR A 36 2.88 -6.95 19.39
N LEU A 37 2.23 -8.00 18.88
CA LEU A 37 1.93 -8.13 17.46
C LEU A 37 0.74 -7.27 17.06
N PHE A 38 -0.34 -7.27 17.83
CA PHE A 38 -1.54 -6.53 17.45
C PHE A 38 -1.28 -5.01 17.31
N PRO A 39 -0.61 -4.32 18.27
CA PRO A 39 -0.25 -2.92 18.08
C PRO A 39 0.67 -2.72 16.88
N THR A 40 1.64 -3.61 16.66
CA THR A 40 2.57 -3.53 15.53
C THR A 40 1.84 -3.65 14.19
N ILE A 41 0.87 -4.56 14.08
CA ILE A 41 0.06 -4.74 12.86
C ILE A 41 -0.81 -3.51 12.61
N VAL A 42 -1.48 -2.99 13.64
CA VAL A 42 -2.31 -1.78 13.53
C VAL A 42 -1.45 -0.61 13.10
N LEU A 43 -0.33 -0.36 13.79
CA LEU A 43 0.57 0.74 13.50
C LEU A 43 1.19 0.61 12.10
N GLY A 44 1.64 -0.59 11.74
CA GLY A 44 2.21 -0.89 10.42
C GLY A 44 1.20 -0.68 9.30
N GLY A 45 -0.04 -1.15 9.49
CA GLY A 45 -1.14 -0.93 8.55
C GLY A 45 -1.45 0.55 8.37
N THR A 46 -1.63 1.30 9.46
CA THR A 46 -1.91 2.74 9.37
C THR A 46 -0.74 3.52 8.76
N THR A 47 0.51 3.11 9.04
CA THR A 47 1.71 3.71 8.43
C THR A 47 1.76 3.44 6.94
N ALA A 48 1.36 2.26 6.48
CA ALA A 48 1.23 1.96 5.06
C ALA A 48 0.23 2.87 4.34
N PHE A 49 -0.88 3.23 5.00
CA PHE A 49 -1.89 4.12 4.41
C PHE A 49 -1.50 5.60 4.42
N THR A 50 -0.64 6.05 5.34
CA THR A 50 -0.28 7.47 5.51
C THR A 50 1.11 7.81 4.98
N VAL A 51 2.13 6.99 5.28
CA VAL A 51 3.53 7.21 4.86
C VAL A 51 3.80 6.61 3.49
N TYR A 52 3.30 5.39 3.24
CA TYR A 52 3.39 4.73 1.94
C TYR A 52 2.12 4.88 1.11
N SER A 53 1.34 5.91 1.43
CA SER A 53 0.16 6.33 0.68
C SER A 53 0.41 6.26 -0.83
N PRO A 54 -0.59 5.89 -1.65
CA PRO A 54 -0.55 6.14 -3.09
C PRO A 54 -0.05 7.55 -3.36
N SER A 55 0.79 7.71 -4.40
CA SER A 55 1.34 9.02 -4.77
C SER A 55 0.22 10.06 -4.85
N VAL A 56 0.52 11.32 -4.51
CA VAL A 56 -0.46 12.42 -4.53
C VAL A 56 -1.26 12.42 -5.84
N MET A 57 -0.57 12.10 -6.94
CA MET A 57 -1.14 11.96 -8.28
C MET A 57 -2.15 10.82 -8.42
N LYS A 58 -1.89 9.65 -7.83
CA LYS A 58 -2.81 8.51 -7.87
C LYS A 58 -4.08 8.77 -7.06
N LYS A 59 -3.99 9.49 -5.94
CA LYS A 59 -5.18 9.89 -5.16
C LYS A 59 -6.08 10.83 -5.97
N ALA A 60 -5.49 11.79 -6.67
CA ALA A 60 -6.19 12.81 -7.43
C ALA A 60 -7.01 12.32 -8.65
N LYS A 61 -7.06 11.01 -8.96
CA LYS A 61 -7.71 10.50 -10.18
C LYS A 61 -9.20 10.83 -10.24
N ASP A 62 -9.95 10.59 -9.17
CA ASP A 62 -11.41 10.81 -9.17
C ASP A 62 -11.73 12.32 -9.27
N ASP A 63 -11.00 13.16 -8.54
CA ASP A 63 -11.12 14.62 -8.63
C ASP A 63 -10.71 15.14 -10.03
N ALA A 64 -9.72 14.53 -10.68
CA ALA A 64 -9.32 14.86 -12.04
C ALA A 64 -10.41 14.47 -13.06
N LEU A 65 -11.04 13.31 -12.90
CA LEU A 65 -12.18 12.90 -13.73
C LEU A 65 -13.37 13.84 -13.54
N ALA A 66 -13.66 14.27 -12.31
CA ALA A 66 -14.68 15.27 -12.03
C ALA A 66 -14.36 16.62 -12.69
N PHE A 67 -13.10 17.08 -12.59
CA PHE A 67 -12.63 18.30 -13.24
C PHE A 67 -12.75 18.24 -14.76
N ILE A 68 -12.43 17.10 -15.39
CA ILE A 68 -12.61 16.90 -16.84
C ILE A 68 -14.09 16.90 -17.20
N GLY A 69 -14.91 16.14 -16.47
CA GLY A 69 -16.34 16.01 -16.74
C GLY A 69 -17.13 17.30 -16.52
N SER A 70 -16.62 18.21 -15.68
CA SER A 70 -17.18 19.53 -15.43
C SER A 70 -16.55 20.64 -16.28
N GLU A 71 -15.76 20.31 -17.31
CA GLU A 71 -15.04 21.28 -18.13
C GLU A 71 -14.18 22.29 -17.31
N GLY A 72 -13.67 21.85 -16.16
CA GLY A 72 -12.82 22.63 -15.26
C GLY A 72 -13.54 23.38 -14.14
N GLU A 73 -14.87 23.26 -14.01
CA GLU A 73 -15.65 23.93 -12.96
C GLU A 73 -15.46 23.32 -11.55
N ILE A 74 -15.40 21.98 -11.44
CA ILE A 74 -15.28 21.27 -10.18
C ILE A 74 -13.82 20.90 -9.93
N ARG A 75 -13.16 21.68 -9.07
CA ARG A 75 -11.77 21.46 -8.67
C ARG A 75 -11.69 20.83 -7.28
N GLY A 76 -11.66 19.50 -7.24
CA GLY A 76 -11.55 18.73 -6.00
C GLY A 76 -10.22 18.96 -5.26
N ALA A 77 -10.23 18.75 -3.95
CA ALA A 77 -9.10 19.06 -3.07
C ALA A 77 -7.85 18.21 -3.39
N GLN A 78 -8.02 16.96 -3.80
CA GLN A 78 -6.89 16.09 -4.14
C GLN A 78 -6.28 16.48 -5.49
N PHE A 79 -7.10 16.89 -6.47
CA PHE A 79 -6.59 17.44 -7.72
C PHE A 79 -5.84 18.77 -7.51
N GLU A 80 -6.34 19.64 -6.63
CA GLU A 80 -5.62 20.87 -6.28
C GLU A 80 -4.29 20.59 -5.59
N GLN A 81 -4.26 19.65 -4.64
CA GLN A 81 -2.99 19.21 -4.03
C GLN A 81 -2.02 18.62 -5.04
N ALA A 82 -2.50 17.81 -5.99
CA ALA A 82 -1.67 17.26 -7.06
C ALA A 82 -1.13 18.34 -7.99
N SER A 83 -1.92 19.37 -8.31
CA SER A 83 -1.49 20.51 -9.13
C SER A 83 -0.41 21.34 -8.43
N LEU A 84 -0.59 21.64 -7.15
CA LEU A 84 0.44 22.30 -6.33
C LEU A 84 1.72 21.46 -6.25
N HIS A 85 1.59 20.16 -6.00
CA HIS A 85 2.73 19.24 -5.92
C HIS A 85 3.49 19.17 -7.26
N TYR A 86 2.78 19.06 -8.38
CA TYR A 86 3.37 19.05 -9.72
C TYR A 86 4.17 20.33 -9.97
N ARG A 87 3.59 21.50 -9.69
CA ARG A 87 4.25 22.79 -9.91
C ARG A 87 5.41 23.07 -8.96
N SER A 88 5.41 22.43 -7.78
CA SER A 88 6.50 22.58 -6.80
C SER A 88 7.77 21.83 -7.18
N ALA A 89 7.68 20.84 -8.08
CA ALA A 89 8.82 20.02 -8.45
C ALA A 89 9.72 20.76 -9.47
N PRO A 90 11.05 20.76 -9.27
CA PRO A 90 11.96 21.40 -10.21
C PRO A 90 11.97 20.63 -11.54
N HIS A 91 11.95 21.35 -12.66
CA HIS A 91 11.96 20.83 -14.06
C HIS A 91 10.67 20.14 -14.55
N THR A 92 9.52 20.40 -13.93
CA THR A 92 8.25 19.93 -14.51
C THR A 92 7.91 20.64 -15.80
N ARG A 93 7.38 19.90 -16.77
CA ARG A 93 6.84 20.47 -18.01
C ARG A 93 5.64 21.37 -17.64
N PRO A 94 5.53 22.59 -18.18
CA PRO A 94 4.33 23.40 -17.98
C PRO A 94 3.13 22.70 -18.62
N MET A 95 2.09 22.47 -17.81
CA MET A 95 0.81 21.89 -18.24
C MET A 95 -0.33 22.80 -17.75
N THR A 96 -1.38 22.97 -18.56
CA THR A 96 -2.63 23.52 -18.07
C THR A 96 -3.26 22.56 -17.07
N ASP A 97 -4.17 23.04 -16.21
CA ASP A 97 -4.86 22.14 -15.28
C ASP A 97 -5.65 21.06 -16.02
N MET A 98 -6.25 21.36 -17.18
CA MET A 98 -6.91 20.34 -18.00
C MET A 98 -5.94 19.28 -18.51
N GLN A 99 -4.74 19.68 -18.97
CA GLN A 99 -3.70 18.74 -19.41
C GLN A 99 -3.20 17.87 -18.25
N LEU A 100 -3.02 18.47 -17.07
CA LEU A 100 -2.63 17.72 -15.87
C LEU A 100 -3.73 16.73 -15.47
N ALA A 101 -4.99 17.16 -15.44
CA ALA A 101 -6.12 16.29 -15.11
C ALA A 101 -6.22 15.09 -16.07
N GLN A 102 -6.09 15.33 -17.37
CA GLN A 102 -6.08 14.27 -18.39
C GLN A 102 -4.92 13.29 -18.18
N ALA A 103 -3.71 13.80 -17.94
CA ALA A 103 -2.54 12.96 -17.69
C ALA A 103 -2.74 12.06 -16.45
N ILE A 104 -3.31 12.61 -15.38
CA ILE A 104 -3.65 11.85 -14.17
C ILE A 104 -4.66 10.74 -14.50
N ALA A 105 -5.76 11.10 -15.17
CA ALA A 105 -6.87 10.20 -15.49
C ALA A 105 -6.47 9.01 -16.38
N THR A 106 -5.48 9.18 -17.26
CA THR A 106 -5.00 8.10 -18.15
C THR A 106 -3.86 7.27 -17.58
N THR A 107 -3.15 7.78 -16.56
CA THR A 107 -1.95 7.12 -16.02
C THR A 107 -2.25 6.22 -14.84
N TYR A 108 -3.16 6.65 -13.97
CA TYR A 108 -3.61 5.92 -12.78
C TYR A 108 -5.01 5.39 -13.02
#